data_AF-A0AAC8Q9M7-F1
#
_entry.id   AF-A0AAC8Q9M7-F1
#
_cell.length_a   1.000
_cell.length_b   1.000
_cell.length_c   1.000
_cell.angle_alpha   90.00
_cell.angle_beta   90.00
_cell.angle_gamma   90.00
#
_symmetry.space_group_name_H-M   'P 1'
#
loop_
_entity.id
_entity.type
_entity.pdbx_description
1 polymer ?
#
loop_
_entity_poly.entity_id
_entity_poly.type
_entity_poly.pdbx_seq_one_letter_code
_entity_poly.pdbx_strand_id
1 'polypeptide(L)'
;MGEDLRRQLEGGLEVLEVCSARYRELSTVLQRRNWKEQLREAPGLLNNALRAESTLPEVLGRLQRRAEREPDRQGPANQWLRSFEEERTALSRHIARRLSKPAEGALAEQLGRLGAVALKPLPLPPGEGETVLLEGGARWPPFLHFLSFFVLWSFASPLVGILVRLRAGEAAGVWAATWVGVPLYVLFFAWFYVRTGHYWLTSERLLWKPRLGEPVQVMLSSLGDGQVTQGSAGTVKVRGRVRMTLRYVPNAWKLAALIAIHRRPEFRGVARRDPPSPMVILDMYRSPPGEPPYTEDVTSGVGMIRPGFVVYFPPQRRSLLLDAITGPTALSSAPAWSSRDKVDVPVSLLLEQLQLLPEERIDALLRKAAASNPESLLWEPRELKWSAGSSSWMEMVRGEEALWAHVPSWAAHQHLGRVLQYWRPQ
;
A
#
# COMPACT_ATOMS: atom_id res chain seq x y z
N MET A 1 -33.49 -42.33 27.06
CA MET A 1 -32.09 -42.23 27.53
C MET A 1 -31.65 -40.79 27.86
N GLY A 2 -32.25 -39.74 27.25
CA GLY A 2 -31.95 -38.34 27.58
C GLY A 2 -32.73 -37.73 28.75
N GLU A 3 -33.86 -38.31 29.17
CA GLU A 3 -34.73 -37.73 30.21
C GLU A 3 -34.16 -37.84 31.63
N ASP A 4 -33.50 -38.95 31.99
CA ASP A 4 -32.89 -39.11 33.31
C ASP A 4 -31.69 -38.19 33.51
N LEU A 5 -30.90 -37.97 32.45
CA LEU A 5 -29.77 -37.03 32.47
C LEU A 5 -30.27 -35.58 32.56
N ARG A 6 -31.36 -35.25 31.86
CA ARG A 6 -32.01 -33.92 31.91
C ARG A 6 -32.60 -33.62 33.27
N ARG A 7 -33.27 -34.58 33.91
CA ARG A 7 -33.82 -34.43 35.27
C ARG A 7 -32.75 -34.30 36.35
N GLN A 8 -31.56 -34.86 36.14
CA GLN A 8 -30.50 -34.86 37.17
C GLN A 8 -29.49 -33.72 37.04
N LEU A 9 -29.41 -33.07 35.87
CA LEU A 9 -28.54 -31.92 35.61
C LEU A 9 -29.30 -30.60 35.56
N GLU A 10 -30.46 -30.48 36.24
CA GLU A 10 -31.39 -29.34 36.15
C GLU A 10 -30.70 -27.99 35.85
N GLY A 11 -30.93 -27.47 34.64
CA GLY A 11 -30.36 -26.21 34.11
C GLY A 11 -28.93 -26.27 33.52
N GLY A 12 -28.07 -27.20 33.96
CA GLY A 12 -26.69 -27.30 33.46
C GLY A 12 -26.57 -27.88 32.05
N LEU A 13 -27.41 -28.86 31.71
CA LEU A 13 -27.40 -29.46 30.37
C LEU A 13 -27.92 -28.49 29.31
N GLU A 14 -28.92 -27.67 29.65
CA GLU A 14 -29.44 -26.61 28.78
C GLU A 14 -28.37 -25.57 28.47
N VAL A 15 -27.58 -25.18 29.48
CA VAL A 15 -26.43 -24.27 29.29
C VAL A 15 -25.40 -24.89 28.34
N LEU A 16 -25.06 -26.17 28.50
CA LEU A 16 -24.11 -26.85 27.61
C LEU A 16 -24.64 -27.00 26.17
N GLU A 17 -25.92 -27.35 26.00
CA GLU A 17 -26.57 -27.43 24.68
C GLU A 17 -26.56 -26.06 23.98
N VAL A 18 -26.89 -24.98 24.70
CA VAL A 18 -26.85 -23.61 24.18
C VAL A 18 -25.41 -23.18 23.83
N CYS A 19 -24.43 -23.51 24.68
CA CYS A 19 -23.01 -23.24 24.42
C CYS A 19 -22.52 -23.99 23.17
N SER A 20 -22.84 -25.28 23.06
CA SER A 20 -22.50 -26.12 21.91
C SER A 20 -23.10 -25.56 20.61
N ALA A 21 -24.38 -25.17 20.62
CA ALA A 21 -25.04 -24.54 19.48
C ALA A 21 -24.31 -23.27 19.02
N ARG A 22 -23.93 -22.39 19.96
CA ARG A 22 -23.17 -21.16 19.67
C ARG A 22 -21.77 -21.46 19.13
N TYR A 23 -21.10 -22.49 19.64
CA TYR A 23 -19.78 -22.90 19.15
C TYR A 23 -19.83 -23.46 17.75
N ARG A 24 -20.85 -24.27 17.43
CA ARG A 24 -21.09 -24.76 16.07
C ARG A 24 -21.38 -23.60 15.12
N GLU A 25 -22.26 -22.68 15.49
CA GLU A 25 -22.59 -21.51 14.68
C GLU A 25 -21.33 -20.67 14.38
N LEU A 26 -20.55 -20.29 15.40
CA LEU A 26 -19.31 -19.57 15.20
C LEU A 26 -18.29 -20.37 14.37
N SER A 27 -18.19 -21.68 14.60
CA SER A 27 -17.32 -22.57 13.82
C SER A 27 -17.69 -22.58 12.34
N THR A 28 -18.98 -22.62 12.00
CA THR A 28 -19.43 -22.57 10.60
C THR A 28 -19.07 -21.26 9.93
N VAL A 29 -19.20 -20.12 10.62
CA VAL A 29 -18.77 -18.81 10.12
C VAL A 29 -17.25 -18.80 9.90
N LEU A 30 -16.47 -19.29 10.88
CA LEU A 30 -15.01 -19.33 10.79
C LEU A 30 -14.48 -20.26 9.69
N GLN A 31 -15.26 -21.21 9.19
CA GLN A 31 -14.86 -22.07 8.06
C GLN A 31 -14.97 -21.34 6.70
N ARG A 32 -15.82 -20.32 6.59
CA ARG A 32 -16.06 -19.59 5.33
C ARG A 32 -14.90 -18.65 4.97
N ARG A 33 -14.73 -18.35 3.69
CA ARG A 33 -13.65 -17.44 3.21
C ARG A 33 -13.85 -15.99 3.68
N ASN A 34 -15.09 -15.53 3.75
CA ASN A 34 -15.50 -14.19 4.18
C ASN A 34 -15.90 -14.12 5.67
N TRP A 35 -15.31 -14.97 6.53
CA TRP A 35 -15.66 -15.04 7.95
C TRP A 35 -15.60 -13.69 8.69
N LYS A 36 -14.66 -12.80 8.34
CA LYS A 36 -14.55 -11.47 8.97
C LYS A 36 -15.73 -10.56 8.63
N GLU A 37 -16.20 -10.60 7.39
CA GLU A 37 -17.36 -9.84 6.93
C GLU A 37 -18.61 -10.32 7.67
N GLN A 38 -18.83 -11.63 7.72
CA GLN A 38 -19.95 -12.22 8.46
C GLN A 38 -19.91 -11.90 9.96
N LEU A 39 -18.73 -11.91 10.60
CA LEU A 39 -18.60 -11.51 12.00
C LEU A 39 -18.86 -10.01 12.22
N ARG A 40 -18.59 -9.15 11.24
CA ARG A 40 -18.93 -7.71 11.32
C ARG A 40 -20.41 -7.46 11.12
N GLU A 41 -21.07 -8.21 10.25
CA GLU A 41 -22.53 -8.16 10.05
C GLU A 41 -23.28 -8.71 11.27
N ALA A 42 -22.73 -9.73 11.93
CA ALA A 42 -23.31 -10.36 13.11
C ALA A 42 -22.33 -10.40 14.30
N PRO A 43 -21.97 -9.25 14.89
CA PRO A 43 -21.03 -9.20 16.04
C PRO A 43 -21.58 -9.93 17.27
N GLY A 44 -22.90 -10.12 17.33
CA GLY A 44 -23.59 -10.90 18.35
C GLY A 44 -23.09 -12.35 18.46
N LEU A 45 -22.66 -12.99 17.37
CA LEU A 45 -22.17 -14.37 17.39
C LEU A 45 -20.95 -14.53 18.30
N LEU A 46 -20.00 -13.61 18.18
CA LEU A 46 -18.80 -13.62 18.99
C LEU A 46 -19.10 -13.28 20.45
N ASN A 47 -19.94 -12.26 20.67
CA ASN A 47 -20.34 -11.85 22.02
C ASN A 47 -21.10 -12.96 22.75
N ASN A 48 -21.96 -13.70 22.04
CA ASN A 48 -22.72 -14.83 22.58
C ASN A 48 -21.80 -16.00 22.93
N ALA A 49 -20.78 -16.28 22.11
CA ALA A 49 -19.76 -17.29 22.39
C ALA A 49 -18.87 -16.90 23.58
N LEU A 50 -18.47 -15.62 23.70
CA LEU A 50 -17.73 -15.10 24.85
C LEU A 50 -18.54 -15.21 26.15
N ARG A 51 -19.82 -14.83 26.13
CA ARG A 51 -20.72 -14.97 27.28
C ARG A 51 -20.90 -16.45 27.66
N ALA A 52 -21.12 -17.32 26.67
CA ALA A 52 -21.19 -18.76 26.87
C ALA A 52 -19.94 -19.28 27.61
N GLU A 53 -18.75 -18.95 27.12
CA GLU A 53 -17.48 -19.40 27.71
C GLU A 53 -17.30 -18.92 29.16
N SER A 54 -17.78 -17.72 29.51
CA SER A 54 -17.72 -17.23 30.89
C SER A 54 -18.59 -18.01 31.89
N THR A 55 -19.65 -18.67 31.42
CA THR A 55 -20.57 -19.45 32.26
C THR A 55 -20.18 -20.93 32.41
N LEU A 56 -19.24 -21.41 31.60
CA LEU A 56 -18.88 -22.82 31.53
C LEU A 56 -18.05 -23.39 32.70
N PRO A 57 -17.14 -22.65 33.37
CA PRO A 57 -16.27 -23.25 34.39
C PRO A 57 -17.04 -23.97 35.49
N GLU A 58 -18.14 -23.37 35.95
CA GLU A 58 -18.97 -23.96 37.00
C GLU A 58 -19.76 -25.18 36.50
N VAL A 59 -20.36 -25.10 35.30
CA VAL A 59 -21.17 -26.18 34.72
C VAL A 59 -20.29 -27.38 34.36
N LEU A 60 -19.13 -27.16 33.75
CA LEU A 60 -18.15 -28.20 33.45
C LEU A 60 -17.60 -28.83 34.72
N GLY A 61 -17.30 -28.03 35.76
CA GLY A 61 -16.84 -28.57 37.05
C GLY A 61 -17.88 -29.42 37.77
N ARG A 62 -19.18 -29.15 37.59
CA ARG A 62 -20.26 -30.03 38.07
C ARG A 62 -20.34 -31.32 37.25
N LEU A 63 -20.27 -31.23 35.92
CA LEU A 63 -20.32 -32.40 35.02
C LEU A 63 -19.11 -33.32 35.22
N GLN A 64 -17.91 -32.77 35.39
CA GLN A 64 -16.68 -33.53 35.61
C GLN A 64 -16.71 -34.30 36.94
N ARG A 65 -17.10 -33.66 38.05
CA ARG A 65 -17.28 -34.33 39.35
C ARG A 65 -18.30 -35.47 39.29
N ARG A 66 -19.28 -35.38 38.39
CA ARG A 66 -20.25 -36.45 38.15
C ARG A 66 -19.64 -37.58 37.32
N ALA A 67 -18.96 -37.25 36.24
CA ALA A 67 -18.26 -38.21 35.38
C ALA A 67 -17.24 -39.05 36.16
N GLU A 68 -16.61 -38.48 37.20
CA GLU A 68 -15.70 -39.18 38.13
C GLU A 68 -16.40 -40.16 39.08
N ARG A 69 -17.69 -39.94 39.38
CA ARG A 69 -18.50 -40.81 40.25
C ARG A 69 -19.21 -41.94 39.49
N GLU A 70 -19.26 -41.86 38.16
CA GLU A 70 -19.82 -42.92 37.33
C GLU A 70 -18.85 -44.12 37.28
N PRO A 71 -19.32 -45.35 37.57
CA PRO A 71 -18.46 -46.54 37.58
C PRO A 71 -17.96 -46.91 36.17
N ASP A 72 -18.66 -46.44 35.13
CA ASP A 72 -18.30 -46.66 33.74
C ASP A 72 -17.66 -45.41 33.12
N ARG A 73 -16.42 -45.55 32.63
CA ARG A 73 -15.70 -44.51 31.87
C ARG A 73 -16.32 -44.22 30.50
N GLN A 74 -17.26 -45.05 30.04
CA GLN A 74 -18.06 -44.83 28.84
C GLN A 74 -19.48 -44.36 29.15
N GLY A 75 -19.77 -44.02 30.41
CA GLY A 75 -21.05 -43.47 30.84
C GLY A 75 -21.46 -42.19 30.08
N PRO A 76 -22.76 -41.86 30.07
CA PRO A 76 -23.30 -40.77 29.26
C PRO A 76 -22.71 -39.39 29.62
N ALA A 77 -22.36 -39.15 30.88
CA ALA A 77 -21.72 -37.89 31.29
C ALA A 77 -20.30 -37.76 30.69
N ASN A 78 -19.54 -38.85 30.67
CA ASN A 78 -18.21 -38.91 30.03
C ASN A 78 -18.29 -38.72 28.50
N GLN A 79 -19.28 -39.31 27.83
CA GLN A 79 -19.47 -39.13 26.39
C GLN A 79 -19.80 -37.68 26.02
N TRP A 80 -20.70 -37.04 26.76
CA TRP A 80 -21.04 -35.63 26.56
C TRP A 80 -19.86 -34.69 26.82
N LEU A 81 -19.11 -34.93 27.91
CA LEU A 81 -17.92 -34.15 28.23
C LEU A 81 -16.88 -34.23 27.11
N ARG A 82 -16.61 -35.43 26.59
CA ARG A 82 -15.72 -35.62 25.43
C ARG A 82 -16.22 -34.89 24.19
N SER A 83 -17.49 -35.07 23.82
CA SER A 83 -18.07 -34.41 22.65
C SER A 83 -18.00 -32.88 22.75
N PHE A 84 -18.28 -32.33 23.92
CA PHE A 84 -18.21 -30.89 24.17
C PHE A 84 -16.75 -30.38 24.12
N GLU A 85 -15.80 -31.09 24.70
CA GLU A 85 -14.37 -30.76 24.63
C GLU A 85 -13.83 -30.85 23.21
N GLU A 86 -14.27 -31.83 22.42
CA GLU A 86 -13.92 -31.97 21.00
C GLU A 86 -14.40 -30.76 20.19
N GLU A 87 -15.63 -30.29 20.43
CA GLU A 87 -16.17 -29.08 19.80
C GLU A 87 -15.39 -27.82 20.20
N ARG A 88 -15.11 -27.66 21.50
CA ARG A 88 -14.33 -26.54 22.04
C ARG A 88 -12.92 -26.53 21.44
N THR A 89 -12.30 -27.70 21.30
CA THR A 89 -10.99 -27.89 20.68
C THR A 89 -11.04 -27.64 19.16
N ALA A 90 -12.10 -28.06 18.48
CA ALA A 90 -12.30 -27.77 17.05
C ALA A 90 -12.45 -26.27 16.81
N LEU A 91 -13.22 -25.56 17.64
CA LEU A 91 -13.36 -24.11 17.57
C LEU A 91 -12.03 -23.40 17.82
N SER A 92 -11.30 -23.79 18.88
CA SER A 92 -9.94 -23.29 19.17
C SER A 92 -8.99 -23.44 17.97
N ARG A 93 -9.00 -24.62 17.32
CA ARG A 93 -8.24 -24.86 16.08
C ARG A 93 -8.67 -23.93 14.94
N HIS A 94 -9.97 -23.70 14.75
CA HIS A 94 -10.47 -22.75 13.74
C HIS A 94 -10.02 -21.32 14.03
N ILE A 95 -10.06 -20.88 15.30
CA ILE A 95 -9.58 -19.56 15.71
C ILE A 95 -8.08 -19.43 15.44
N ALA A 96 -7.26 -20.40 15.86
CA ALA A 96 -5.82 -20.41 15.62
C ALA A 96 -5.48 -20.32 14.12
N ARG A 97 -6.16 -21.12 13.28
CA ARG A 97 -6.00 -21.05 11.81
C ARG A 97 -6.28 -19.65 11.26
N ARG A 98 -7.30 -18.96 11.79
CA ARG A 98 -7.66 -17.60 11.34
C ARG A 98 -6.74 -16.51 11.89
N LEU A 99 -6.21 -16.68 13.09
CA LEU A 99 -5.24 -15.76 13.69
C LEU A 99 -3.80 -15.98 13.19
N SER A 100 -3.54 -17.07 12.44
CA SER A 100 -2.19 -17.46 11.98
C SER A 100 -1.17 -17.56 13.12
N LYS A 101 -1.65 -17.93 14.32
CA LYS A 101 -0.87 -18.11 15.54
C LYS A 101 -1.34 -19.39 16.23
N PRO A 102 -0.45 -20.10 16.97
CA PRO A 102 -0.88 -21.23 17.78
C PRO A 102 -1.97 -20.83 18.77
N ALA A 103 -2.87 -21.77 19.06
CA ALA A 103 -3.90 -21.64 20.09
C ALA A 103 -3.24 -21.65 21.48
N GLU A 104 -2.65 -20.53 21.89
CA GLU A 104 -2.11 -20.35 23.23
C GLU A 104 -3.16 -19.66 24.12
N GLY A 105 -3.32 -20.11 25.36
CA GLY A 105 -4.25 -19.49 26.33
C GLY A 105 -5.69 -20.03 26.25
N ALA A 106 -6.52 -19.56 27.20
CA ALA A 106 -7.91 -20.01 27.33
C ALA A 106 -8.75 -19.61 26.11
N LEU A 107 -9.80 -20.39 25.80
CA LEU A 107 -10.66 -20.11 24.63
C LEU A 107 -11.28 -18.71 24.70
N ALA A 108 -11.64 -18.21 25.89
CA ALA A 108 -12.12 -16.85 26.08
C ALA A 108 -11.13 -15.78 25.56
N GLU A 109 -9.83 -15.92 25.85
CA GLU A 109 -8.79 -15.01 25.38
C GLU A 109 -8.57 -15.11 23.87
N GLN A 110 -8.72 -16.32 23.31
CA GLN A 110 -8.66 -16.53 21.87
C GLN A 110 -9.85 -15.86 21.16
N LEU A 111 -11.06 -16.00 21.70
CA LEU A 111 -12.26 -15.31 21.22
C LEU A 111 -12.12 -13.78 21.34
N GLY A 112 -11.56 -13.28 22.44
CA GLY A 112 -11.26 -11.85 22.61
C GLY A 112 -10.30 -11.32 21.55
N ARG A 113 -9.20 -12.05 21.29
CA ARG A 113 -8.25 -11.73 20.21
C ARG A 113 -8.88 -11.82 18.82
N LEU A 114 -9.73 -12.82 18.59
CA LEU A 114 -10.51 -12.95 17.35
C LEU A 114 -11.38 -11.71 17.15
N GLY A 115 -12.08 -11.25 18.18
CA GLY A 115 -12.89 -10.03 18.15
C GLY A 115 -12.09 -8.78 17.83
N ALA A 116 -10.95 -8.60 18.50
CA ALA A 116 -10.06 -7.47 18.25
C ALA A 116 -9.57 -7.40 16.79
N VAL A 117 -9.43 -8.55 16.11
CA VAL A 117 -9.01 -8.62 14.71
C VAL A 117 -10.19 -8.50 13.73
N ALA A 118 -11.30 -9.20 14.00
CA ALA A 118 -12.46 -9.28 13.11
C ALA A 118 -13.26 -7.98 13.12
N LEU A 119 -13.52 -7.44 14.31
CA LEU A 119 -14.36 -6.25 14.51
C LEU A 119 -13.56 -4.95 14.41
N LYS A 120 -12.26 -5.02 14.09
CA LYS A 120 -11.46 -3.83 13.80
C LYS A 120 -12.12 -3.07 12.63
N PRO A 121 -12.38 -1.75 12.78
CA PRO A 121 -12.96 -0.95 11.72
C PRO A 121 -12.06 -1.00 10.49
N LEU A 122 -12.68 -1.19 9.33
CA LEU A 122 -11.96 -1.20 8.06
C LEU A 122 -11.50 0.22 7.73
N PRO A 123 -10.26 0.38 7.23
CA PRO A 123 -9.81 1.69 6.82
C PRO A 123 -10.64 2.17 5.62
N LEU A 124 -11.21 3.37 5.77
CA LEU A 124 -11.99 4.03 4.74
C LEU A 124 -11.08 4.75 3.74
N PRO A 125 -11.54 4.93 2.48
CA PRO A 125 -10.90 5.84 1.53
C PRO A 125 -10.67 7.24 2.12
N PRO A 126 -9.71 8.01 1.59
CA PRO A 126 -9.48 9.39 2.03
C PRO A 126 -10.77 10.22 1.93
N GLY A 127 -11.09 10.96 3.00
CA GLY A 127 -12.20 11.92 3.03
C GLY A 127 -11.78 13.30 2.52
N GLU A 128 -12.68 14.27 2.58
CA GLU A 128 -12.43 15.65 2.09
C GLU A 128 -11.30 16.39 2.82
N GLY A 129 -10.99 15.99 4.05
CA GLY A 129 -9.90 16.58 4.84
C GLY A 129 -8.51 15.98 4.57
N GLU A 130 -8.39 14.94 3.75
CA GLU A 130 -7.12 14.30 3.44
C GLU A 130 -6.61 14.70 2.06
N THR A 131 -5.41 15.29 2.00
CA THR A 131 -4.73 15.59 0.73
C THR A 131 -4.24 14.29 0.09
N VAL A 132 -4.88 13.89 -1.01
CA VAL A 132 -4.45 12.76 -1.84
C VAL A 132 -3.31 13.19 -2.75
N LEU A 133 -2.13 12.60 -2.54
CA LEU A 133 -0.91 12.88 -3.29
C LEU A 133 -0.83 12.07 -4.58
N LEU A 134 -1.30 10.82 -4.52
CA LEU A 134 -1.35 9.93 -5.67
C LEU A 134 -2.48 8.94 -5.49
N GLU A 135 -3.28 8.81 -6.54
CA GLU A 135 -4.34 7.81 -6.64
C GLU A 135 -4.13 6.97 -7.89
N GLY A 136 -4.42 5.68 -7.79
CA GLY A 136 -4.44 4.83 -8.95
C GLY A 136 -5.09 3.48 -8.73
N GLY A 137 -5.66 2.95 -9.80
CA GLY A 137 -6.02 1.55 -9.89
C GLY A 137 -4.88 0.76 -10.51
N ALA A 138 -4.68 -0.48 -10.06
CA ALA A 138 -3.93 -1.46 -10.83
C ALA A 138 -4.60 -1.59 -12.21
N ARG A 139 -3.91 -1.12 -13.25
CA ARG A 139 -4.37 -1.31 -14.62
C ARG A 139 -4.13 -2.77 -14.98
N TRP A 140 -4.99 -3.31 -15.83
CA TRP A 140 -4.80 -4.65 -16.38
C TRP A 140 -3.37 -4.78 -16.89
N PRO A 141 -2.73 -5.96 -16.73
CA PRO A 141 -1.42 -6.18 -17.33
C PRO A 141 -1.48 -5.72 -18.79
N PRO A 142 -0.46 -4.98 -19.27
CA PRO A 142 -0.50 -4.36 -20.58
C PRO A 142 -0.96 -5.39 -21.62
N PHE A 143 -1.75 -4.96 -22.60
CA PHE A 143 -2.26 -5.77 -23.71
C PHE A 143 -1.19 -6.69 -24.32
N LEU A 144 0.09 -6.30 -24.25
CA LEU A 144 1.24 -7.12 -24.60
C LEU A 144 1.30 -8.49 -23.89
N HIS A 145 0.92 -8.60 -22.62
CA HIS A 145 0.85 -9.89 -21.91
C HIS A 145 -0.33 -10.75 -22.38
N PHE A 146 -1.46 -10.10 -22.69
CA PHE A 146 -2.59 -10.75 -23.34
C PHE A 146 -2.18 -11.29 -24.72
N LEU A 147 -1.48 -10.47 -25.51
CA LEU A 147 -0.98 -10.84 -26.84
C LEU A 147 0.07 -11.94 -26.75
N SER A 148 1.04 -11.85 -25.82
CA SER A 148 2.06 -12.89 -25.65
C SER A 148 1.45 -14.22 -25.21
N PHE A 149 0.40 -14.20 -24.37
CA PHE A 149 -0.32 -15.41 -24.03
C PHE A 149 -1.08 -15.96 -25.23
N PHE A 150 -1.78 -15.11 -26.00
CA PHE A 150 -2.47 -15.53 -27.23
C PHE A 150 -1.49 -16.18 -28.21
N VAL A 151 -0.36 -15.54 -28.46
CA VAL A 151 0.71 -16.08 -29.33
C VAL A 151 1.21 -17.41 -28.77
N LEU A 152 1.61 -17.47 -27.50
CA LEU A 152 2.09 -18.70 -26.87
C LEU A 152 1.04 -19.82 -26.92
N TRP A 153 -0.23 -19.49 -26.68
CA TRP A 153 -1.34 -20.45 -26.70
C TRP A 153 -1.64 -20.93 -28.12
N SER A 154 -1.63 -20.04 -29.11
CA SER A 154 -1.76 -20.39 -30.53
C SER A 154 -0.66 -21.33 -31.00
N PHE A 155 0.54 -21.29 -30.40
CA PHE A 155 1.63 -22.23 -30.67
C PHE A 155 1.61 -23.49 -29.79
N ALA A 156 1.08 -23.41 -28.56
CA ALA A 156 1.01 -24.56 -27.65
C ALA A 156 -0.20 -25.46 -27.91
N SER A 157 -1.34 -24.88 -28.34
CA SER A 157 -2.56 -25.63 -28.61
C SER A 157 -2.44 -26.69 -29.72
N PRO A 158 -1.69 -26.46 -30.83
CA PRO A 158 -1.47 -27.49 -31.85
C PRO A 158 -0.63 -28.64 -31.30
N LEU A 159 0.40 -28.36 -30.50
CA LEU A 159 1.23 -29.37 -29.85
C LEU A 159 0.42 -30.25 -28.89
N VAL A 160 -0.41 -29.63 -28.05
CA VAL A 160 -1.33 -30.36 -27.16
C VAL A 160 -2.36 -31.16 -27.97
N GLY A 161 -2.92 -30.57 -29.03
CA GLY A 161 -3.86 -31.25 -29.92
C GLY A 161 -3.25 -32.47 -30.63
N ILE A 162 -2.00 -32.37 -31.09
CA ILE A 162 -1.23 -33.48 -31.68
C ILE A 162 -1.01 -34.58 -30.63
N LEU A 163 -0.55 -34.23 -29.43
CA LEU A 163 -0.34 -35.17 -28.32
C LEU A 163 -1.63 -35.91 -27.93
N VAL A 164 -2.75 -35.20 -27.85
CA VAL A 164 -4.06 -35.80 -27.54
C VAL A 164 -4.55 -36.67 -28.71
N ARG A 165 -4.38 -36.22 -29.96
CA ARG A 165 -4.74 -36.99 -31.17
C ARG A 165 -3.97 -38.31 -31.25
N LEU A 166 -2.67 -38.29 -30.95
CA LEU A 166 -1.83 -39.49 -30.90
C LEU A 166 -2.28 -40.49 -29.82
N ARG A 167 -2.97 -40.04 -28.76
CA ARG A 167 -3.34 -40.87 -27.62
C ARG A 167 -4.82 -41.30 -27.60
N ALA A 168 -5.71 -40.50 -28.18
CA ALA A 168 -7.16 -40.63 -28.02
C ALA A 168 -7.96 -40.55 -29.35
N GLY A 169 -7.29 -40.45 -30.50
CA GLY A 169 -7.93 -40.41 -31.83
C GLY A 169 -8.28 -39.00 -32.33
N GLU A 170 -8.62 -38.89 -33.62
CA GLU A 170 -8.69 -37.62 -34.37
C GLU A 170 -9.78 -36.66 -33.89
N ALA A 171 -10.92 -37.19 -33.44
CA ALA A 171 -12.04 -36.36 -32.98
C ALA A 171 -11.78 -35.69 -31.62
N ALA A 172 -10.85 -36.20 -30.80
CA ALA A 172 -10.62 -35.73 -29.44
C ALA A 172 -9.64 -34.53 -29.36
N GLY A 173 -8.72 -34.41 -30.32
CA GLY A 173 -7.57 -33.49 -30.22
C GLY A 173 -7.93 -32.00 -30.26
N VAL A 174 -8.82 -31.58 -31.16
CA VAL A 174 -9.18 -30.16 -31.36
C VAL A 174 -10.08 -29.65 -30.24
N TRP A 175 -11.02 -30.47 -29.79
CA TRP A 175 -11.93 -30.12 -28.70
C TRP A 175 -11.17 -30.07 -27.36
N ALA A 176 -10.27 -31.01 -27.07
CA ALA A 176 -9.51 -31.02 -25.83
C ALA A 176 -8.62 -29.77 -25.64
N ALA A 177 -7.96 -29.29 -26.70
CA ALA A 177 -7.12 -28.09 -26.62
C ALA A 177 -7.94 -26.84 -26.29
N THR A 178 -9.12 -26.68 -26.90
CA THR A 178 -10.00 -25.53 -26.63
C THR A 178 -10.64 -25.61 -25.24
N TRP A 179 -11.15 -26.78 -24.86
CA TRP A 179 -11.84 -26.99 -23.58
C TRP A 179 -10.93 -26.95 -22.35
N VAL A 180 -9.63 -27.23 -22.49
CA VAL A 180 -8.66 -27.09 -21.38
C VAL A 180 -8.01 -25.71 -21.39
N GLY A 181 -7.71 -25.18 -22.58
CA GLY A 181 -7.07 -23.89 -22.75
C GLY A 181 -7.89 -22.72 -22.24
N VAL A 182 -9.16 -22.66 -22.64
CA VAL A 182 -10.03 -21.54 -22.28
C VAL A 182 -10.24 -21.46 -20.76
N PRO A 183 -10.53 -22.53 -20.02
CA PRO A 183 -10.63 -22.46 -18.56
C PRO A 183 -9.32 -22.11 -17.87
N LEU A 184 -8.19 -22.68 -18.29
CA LEU A 184 -6.89 -22.31 -17.71
C LEU A 184 -6.57 -20.82 -17.94
N TYR A 185 -6.90 -20.31 -19.11
CA TYR A 185 -6.81 -18.89 -19.43
C TYR A 185 -7.72 -18.05 -18.54
N VAL A 186 -9.01 -18.39 -18.45
CA VAL A 186 -9.97 -17.68 -17.60
C VAL A 186 -9.50 -17.69 -16.13
N LEU A 187 -9.00 -18.83 -15.63
CA LEU A 187 -8.46 -18.94 -14.28
C LEU A 187 -7.19 -18.10 -14.08
N PHE A 188 -6.29 -18.09 -15.07
CA PHE A 188 -5.11 -17.23 -15.06
C PHE A 188 -5.50 -15.76 -14.98
N PHE A 189 -6.38 -15.28 -15.87
CA PHE A 189 -6.83 -13.90 -15.86
C PHE A 189 -7.63 -13.54 -14.61
N ALA A 190 -8.52 -14.43 -14.15
CA ALA A 190 -9.22 -14.26 -12.88
C ALA A 190 -8.22 -14.13 -11.71
N TRP A 191 -7.14 -14.92 -11.70
CA TRP A 191 -6.10 -14.84 -10.67
C TRP A 191 -5.32 -13.52 -10.69
N PHE A 192 -5.02 -12.97 -11.87
CA PHE A 192 -4.46 -11.61 -11.97
C PHE A 192 -5.47 -10.57 -11.50
N TYR A 193 -6.72 -10.68 -11.97
CA TYR A 193 -7.80 -9.76 -11.68
C TYR A 193 -8.07 -9.65 -10.18
N VAL A 194 -8.17 -10.77 -9.46
CA VAL A 194 -8.40 -10.77 -7.99
C VAL A 194 -7.21 -10.20 -7.20
N ARG A 195 -6.01 -10.13 -7.80
CA ARG A 195 -4.80 -9.55 -7.19
C ARG A 195 -4.60 -8.07 -7.52
N THR A 196 -5.44 -7.49 -8.38
CA THR A 196 -5.50 -6.04 -8.60
C THR A 196 -6.25 -5.35 -7.47
N GLY A 197 -6.14 -4.03 -7.42
CA GLY A 197 -6.78 -3.20 -6.41
C GLY A 197 -6.60 -1.73 -6.71
N HIS A 198 -7.09 -0.90 -5.81
CA HIS A 198 -6.97 0.55 -5.86
C HIS A 198 -6.12 1.04 -4.71
N TYR A 199 -5.31 2.07 -4.95
CA TYR A 199 -4.48 2.67 -3.93
C TYR A 199 -4.71 4.17 -3.83
N TRP A 200 -4.56 4.66 -2.60
CA TRP A 200 -4.49 6.08 -2.29
C TRP A 200 -3.27 6.33 -1.42
N LEU A 201 -2.38 7.18 -1.88
CA LEU A 201 -1.32 7.75 -1.06
C LEU A 201 -1.75 9.15 -0.63
N THR A 202 -1.79 9.36 0.67
CA THR A 202 -1.99 10.66 1.32
C THR A 202 -0.70 11.10 2.01
N SER A 203 -0.69 12.32 2.54
CA SER A 203 0.44 12.83 3.33
C SER A 203 0.69 12.08 4.65
N GLU A 204 -0.27 11.29 5.11
CA GLU A 204 -0.20 10.57 6.39
C GLU A 204 -0.18 9.04 6.25
N ARG A 205 -0.88 8.53 5.23
CA ARG A 205 -1.15 7.10 5.09
C ARG A 205 -1.16 6.63 3.64
N LEU A 206 -0.75 5.39 3.45
CA LEU A 206 -0.96 4.63 2.23
C LEU A 206 -2.08 3.62 2.46
N LEU A 207 -3.13 3.70 1.64
CA LEU A 207 -4.26 2.78 1.64
C LEU A 207 -4.22 1.92 0.38
N TRP A 208 -4.38 0.61 0.53
CA TRP A 208 -4.57 -0.35 -0.54
C TRP A 208 -5.89 -1.09 -0.34
N LYS A 209 -6.81 -0.97 -1.31
CA LYS A 209 -8.06 -1.71 -1.37
C LYS A 209 -7.93 -2.78 -2.47
N PRO A 210 -7.60 -4.04 -2.13
CA PRO A 210 -7.61 -5.11 -3.12
C PRO A 210 -9.04 -5.34 -3.63
N ARG A 211 -9.19 -5.89 -4.84
CA ARG A 211 -10.50 -6.31 -5.34
C ARG A 211 -11.09 -7.44 -4.53
N LEU A 212 -10.23 -8.34 -4.06
CA LEU A 212 -10.60 -9.43 -3.17
C LEU A 212 -9.79 -9.35 -1.87
N GLY A 213 -10.49 -9.21 -0.75
CA GLY A 213 -9.89 -9.10 0.58
C GLY A 213 -10.14 -7.74 1.22
N GLU A 214 -9.53 -7.54 2.38
CA GLU A 214 -9.75 -6.35 3.20
C GLU A 214 -8.85 -5.19 2.77
N PRO A 215 -9.35 -3.95 2.85
CA PRO A 215 -8.50 -2.79 2.68
C PRO A 215 -7.43 -2.74 3.78
N VAL A 216 -6.20 -2.47 3.37
CA VAL A 216 -5.02 -2.41 4.24
C VAL A 216 -4.51 -0.99 4.23
N GLN A 217 -4.33 -0.42 5.42
CA GLN A 217 -3.76 0.89 5.63
C GLN A 217 -2.42 0.78 6.34
N VAL A 218 -1.45 1.56 5.89
CA VAL A 218 -0.17 1.74 6.54
C VAL A 218 0.07 3.22 6.78
N MET A 219 0.21 3.63 8.04
CA MET A 219 0.61 4.99 8.38
C MET A 219 2.06 5.20 7.96
N LEU A 220 2.35 6.31 7.27
CA LEU A 220 3.71 6.63 6.82
C LEU A 220 4.66 6.85 8.01
N SER A 221 4.14 7.32 9.15
CA SER A 221 4.88 7.40 10.42
C SER A 221 5.31 6.05 10.97
N SER A 222 4.53 5.00 10.72
CA SER A 222 4.81 3.63 11.20
C SER A 222 5.83 2.87 10.35
N LEU A 223 6.22 3.46 9.22
CA LEU A 223 7.21 2.85 8.35
C LEU A 223 8.60 2.85 8.99
N GLY A 224 8.96 3.83 9.82
CA GLY A 224 10.30 3.89 10.44
C GLY A 224 11.41 3.74 9.39
N ASP A 225 12.43 2.93 9.69
CA ASP A 225 13.46 2.49 8.73
C ASP A 225 13.00 1.38 7.78
N GLY A 226 11.69 1.13 7.74
CA GLY A 226 11.04 0.16 6.90
C GLY A 226 11.38 0.34 5.42
N GLN A 227 11.58 -0.78 4.75
CA GLN A 227 12.00 -0.80 3.36
C GLN A 227 10.80 -0.63 2.42
N VAL A 228 10.91 0.36 1.54
CA VAL A 228 10.04 0.51 0.36
C VAL A 228 10.84 0.00 -0.81
N THR A 229 10.41 -1.14 -1.37
CA THR A 229 11.11 -1.75 -2.51
C THR A 229 10.20 -1.79 -3.72
N GLN A 230 10.74 -1.32 -4.84
CA GLN A 230 10.13 -1.47 -6.14
C GLN A 230 10.57 -2.82 -6.71
N GLY A 231 9.62 -3.74 -6.84
CA GLY A 231 9.82 -5.01 -7.53
C GLY A 231 9.56 -4.91 -9.04
N SER A 232 9.83 -6.01 -9.74
CA SER A 232 9.46 -6.16 -11.16
C SER A 232 7.94 -6.08 -11.36
N ALA A 233 7.54 -5.78 -12.61
CA ALA A 233 6.13 -5.72 -13.04
C ALA A 233 5.24 -4.74 -12.25
N GLY A 234 5.79 -3.58 -11.85
CA GLY A 234 5.04 -2.55 -11.14
C GLY A 234 4.62 -2.96 -9.73
N THR A 235 5.39 -3.81 -9.06
CA THR A 235 5.12 -4.21 -7.67
C THR A 235 5.77 -3.23 -6.72
N VAL A 236 5.04 -2.71 -5.73
CA VAL A 236 5.59 -1.91 -4.63
C VAL A 236 5.38 -2.67 -3.33
N LYS A 237 6.49 -3.03 -2.66
CA LYS A 237 6.46 -3.70 -1.36
C LYS A 237 6.83 -2.70 -0.29
N VAL A 238 5.96 -2.57 0.69
CA VAL A 238 6.11 -1.68 1.82
C VAL A 238 6.25 -2.56 3.07
N ARG A 239 7.43 -2.51 3.70
CA ARG A 239 7.77 -3.29 4.89
C ARG A 239 7.92 -2.36 6.09
N GLY A 240 6.82 -2.10 6.80
CA GLY A 240 6.85 -1.47 8.13
C GLY A 240 6.42 -2.47 9.21
N ARG A 241 5.75 -1.97 10.26
CA ARG A 241 5.02 -2.83 11.22
C ARG A 241 3.99 -3.72 10.52
N VAL A 242 3.40 -3.22 9.44
CA VAL A 242 2.50 -3.95 8.56
C VAL A 242 3.21 -4.15 7.22
N ARG A 243 3.17 -5.38 6.71
CA ARG A 243 3.67 -5.71 5.37
C ARG A 243 2.55 -5.55 4.37
N MET A 244 2.79 -4.73 3.36
CA MET A 244 1.85 -4.48 2.27
C MET A 244 2.55 -4.69 0.93
N THR A 245 1.86 -5.31 -0.02
CA THR A 245 2.37 -5.51 -1.38
C THR A 245 1.30 -5.06 -2.37
N LEU A 246 1.57 -3.95 -3.04
CA LEU A 246 0.75 -3.44 -4.13
C LEU A 246 1.28 -4.05 -5.42
N ARG A 247 0.40 -4.65 -6.22
CA ARG A 247 0.78 -5.32 -7.47
C ARG A 247 0.21 -4.55 -8.65
N TYR A 248 0.95 -4.53 -9.76
CA TYR A 248 0.54 -3.89 -11.02
C TYR A 248 0.22 -2.40 -10.86
N VAL A 249 0.97 -1.71 -10.01
CA VAL A 249 0.84 -0.27 -9.79
C VAL A 249 1.39 0.47 -11.00
N PRO A 250 0.57 1.25 -11.74
CA PRO A 250 1.09 2.14 -12.76
C PRO A 250 2.00 3.17 -12.10
N ASN A 251 3.14 3.46 -12.72
CA ASN A 251 4.15 4.36 -12.15
C ASN A 251 4.58 3.96 -10.72
N ALA A 252 4.83 2.66 -10.50
CA ALA A 252 5.33 2.13 -9.22
C ALA A 252 6.54 2.92 -8.67
N TRP A 253 7.41 3.42 -9.55
CA TRP A 253 8.52 4.29 -9.18
C TRP A 253 8.05 5.60 -8.55
N LYS A 254 7.01 6.27 -9.11
CA LYS A 254 6.46 7.52 -8.59
C LYS A 254 5.82 7.28 -7.23
N LEU A 255 5.05 6.20 -7.08
CA LEU A 255 4.48 5.82 -5.79
C LEU A 255 5.59 5.59 -4.74
N ALA A 256 6.62 4.80 -5.09
CA ALA A 256 7.73 4.54 -4.19
C ALA A 256 8.46 5.83 -3.78
N ALA A 257 8.70 6.73 -4.75
CA ALA A 257 9.37 8.01 -4.52
C ALA A 257 8.54 8.94 -3.62
N LEU A 258 7.23 9.03 -3.84
CA LEU A 258 6.34 9.80 -2.97
C LEU A 258 6.28 9.24 -1.54
N ILE A 259 6.24 7.90 -1.38
CA ILE A 259 6.38 7.29 -0.04
C ILE A 259 7.74 7.66 0.56
N ALA A 260 8.81 7.69 -0.24
CA ALA A 260 10.14 8.06 0.23
C ALA A 260 10.22 9.51 0.73
N ILE A 261 9.57 10.44 0.03
CA ILE A 261 9.46 11.85 0.42
C ILE A 261 8.60 12.00 1.69
N HIS A 262 7.36 11.50 1.68
CA HIS A 262 6.41 11.72 2.77
C HIS A 262 6.64 10.88 4.03
N ARG A 263 7.59 9.94 4.01
CA ARG A 263 8.09 9.35 5.26
C ARG A 263 8.86 10.38 6.09
N ARG A 264 9.43 11.41 5.47
CA ARG A 264 10.28 12.40 6.11
C ARG A 264 9.44 13.34 6.99
N PRO A 265 9.90 13.69 8.20
CA PRO A 265 9.13 14.55 9.12
C PRO A 265 8.69 15.87 8.51
N GLU A 266 9.47 16.44 7.59
CA GLU A 266 9.24 17.73 6.94
C GLU A 266 7.99 17.72 6.05
N PHE A 267 7.66 16.56 5.46
CA PHE A 267 6.58 16.37 4.49
C PHE A 267 5.35 15.65 5.06
N ARG A 268 5.47 15.06 6.24
CA ARG A 268 4.46 14.17 6.82
C ARG A 268 3.26 14.96 7.35
N GLY A 269 2.06 14.69 6.82
CA GLY A 269 0.81 15.33 7.27
C GLY A 269 0.69 16.83 6.97
N VAL A 270 1.66 17.42 6.27
CA VAL A 270 1.73 18.89 6.06
C VAL A 270 1.28 19.30 4.65
N ALA A 271 1.09 18.34 3.74
CA ALA A 271 0.74 18.63 2.36
C ALA A 271 -0.66 19.28 2.25
N ARG A 272 -0.69 20.46 1.62
CA ARG A 272 -1.90 21.22 1.31
C ARG A 272 -2.46 20.81 -0.04
N ARG A 273 -3.76 21.02 -0.23
CA ARG A 273 -4.45 20.80 -1.50
C ARG A 273 -4.02 21.82 -2.56
N ASP A 274 -3.83 23.07 -2.15
CA ASP A 274 -3.46 24.17 -3.03
C ASP A 274 -2.12 24.79 -2.60
N PRO A 275 -1.21 25.10 -3.55
CA PRO A 275 0.05 25.75 -3.24
C PRO A 275 -0.18 27.20 -2.79
N PRO A 276 0.58 27.69 -1.80
CA PRO A 276 0.33 29.00 -1.17
C PRO A 276 0.62 30.20 -2.09
N SER A 277 1.61 30.08 -2.97
CA SER A 277 2.10 31.16 -3.82
C SER A 277 2.38 30.65 -5.23
N PRO A 278 2.24 31.50 -6.27
CA PRO A 278 2.54 31.09 -7.63
C PRO A 278 4.02 30.70 -7.71
N MET A 279 4.29 29.54 -8.28
CA MET A 279 5.64 29.03 -8.50
C MET A 279 5.65 28.13 -9.73
N VAL A 280 6.81 28.02 -10.37
CA VAL A 280 6.97 27.19 -11.58
C VAL A 280 8.23 26.34 -11.44
N ILE A 281 8.09 25.05 -11.73
CA ILE A 281 9.23 24.12 -11.85
C ILE A 281 9.48 23.94 -13.34
N LEU A 282 10.72 24.17 -13.77
CA LEU A 282 11.11 24.09 -15.18
C LEU A 282 12.43 23.33 -15.30
N ASP A 283 12.60 22.67 -16.43
CA ASP A 283 13.92 22.21 -16.84
C ASP A 283 14.76 23.44 -17.16
N MET A 284 15.97 23.48 -16.60
CA MET A 284 16.86 24.62 -16.70
C MET A 284 18.24 24.18 -17.14
N TYR A 285 18.93 25.06 -17.86
CA TYR A 285 20.23 24.78 -18.47
C TYR A 285 21.18 25.90 -18.08
N ARG A 286 22.27 25.55 -17.42
CA ARG A 286 23.32 26.52 -17.02
C ARG A 286 24.33 26.64 -18.14
N SER A 287 24.62 27.87 -18.57
CA SER A 287 25.60 28.20 -19.60
C SER A 287 26.22 29.59 -19.34
N PRO A 288 27.30 29.95 -20.06
CA PRO A 288 27.74 31.34 -20.14
C PRO A 288 26.64 32.27 -20.71
N PRO A 289 26.62 33.57 -20.33
CA PRO A 289 25.68 34.54 -20.86
C PRO A 289 25.76 34.70 -22.38
N GLY A 290 24.61 34.77 -23.06
CA GLY A 290 24.52 34.93 -24.51
C GLY A 290 24.79 33.65 -25.33
N GLU A 291 25.21 32.55 -24.69
CA GLU A 291 25.30 31.25 -25.34
C GLU A 291 23.99 30.47 -25.17
N PRO A 292 23.37 30.00 -26.27
CA PRO A 292 22.14 29.24 -26.19
C PRO A 292 22.36 27.84 -25.58
N PRO A 293 21.30 27.20 -25.05
CA PRO A 293 21.39 25.94 -24.28
C PRO A 293 21.72 24.68 -25.12
N TYR A 294 22.19 24.85 -26.36
CA TYR A 294 22.53 23.76 -27.28
C TYR A 294 24.05 23.55 -27.44
N THR A 295 24.88 24.25 -26.66
CA THR A 295 26.34 24.09 -26.66
C THR A 295 26.77 22.90 -25.78
N GLU A 296 28.00 22.39 -25.99
CA GLU A 296 28.51 21.21 -25.27
C GLU A 296 28.73 21.48 -23.76
N ASP A 297 28.96 22.74 -23.36
CA ASP A 297 29.26 23.14 -21.98
C ASP A 297 28.02 23.34 -21.09
N VAL A 298 26.86 22.88 -21.55
CA VAL A 298 25.58 23.13 -20.89
C VAL A 298 25.30 22.08 -19.82
N THR A 299 25.11 22.53 -18.58
CA THR A 299 24.68 21.65 -17.49
C THR A 299 23.16 21.69 -17.35
N SER A 300 22.48 20.61 -17.76
CA SER A 300 21.03 20.47 -17.59
C SER A 300 20.66 20.22 -16.12
N GLY A 301 19.56 20.77 -15.64
CA GLY A 301 19.08 20.59 -14.29
C GLY A 301 17.60 20.92 -14.17
N VAL A 302 17.11 21.00 -12.94
CA VAL A 302 15.74 21.41 -12.66
C VAL A 302 15.79 22.61 -11.73
N GLY A 303 15.05 23.66 -12.08
CA GLY A 303 14.93 24.83 -11.23
C GLY A 303 13.50 25.14 -10.84
N MET A 304 13.37 25.93 -9.78
CA MET A 304 12.10 26.46 -9.31
C MET A 304 12.19 27.98 -9.28
N ILE A 305 11.21 28.62 -9.91
CA ILE A 305 11.06 30.08 -9.95
C ILE A 305 9.95 30.47 -8.99
N ARG A 306 10.27 31.34 -8.03
CA ARG A 306 9.35 31.84 -6.99
C ARG A 306 9.38 33.37 -6.91
N PRO A 307 8.38 34.00 -6.27
CA PRO A 307 8.37 35.44 -6.08
C PRO A 307 9.62 36.00 -5.39
N GLY A 308 10.21 35.25 -4.44
CA GLY A 308 11.36 35.71 -3.67
C GLY A 308 12.75 35.28 -4.18
N PHE A 309 12.85 34.27 -5.04
CA PHE A 309 14.13 33.75 -5.57
C PHE A 309 13.93 32.75 -6.72
N VAL A 310 15.02 32.52 -7.45
CA VAL A 310 15.21 31.41 -8.37
C VAL A 310 16.18 30.42 -7.74
N VAL A 311 15.85 29.14 -7.78
CA VAL A 311 16.78 28.08 -7.38
C VAL A 311 16.98 27.11 -8.53
N TYR A 312 18.21 26.68 -8.75
CA TYR A 312 18.60 25.70 -9.76
C TYR A 312 19.36 24.55 -9.09
N PHE A 313 18.96 23.32 -9.43
CA PHE A 313 19.64 22.11 -9.01
C PHE A 313 20.17 21.37 -10.24
N PRO A 314 21.49 21.15 -10.34
CA PRO A 314 22.11 20.39 -11.43
C PRO A 314 21.73 18.90 -11.33
N PRO A 315 22.08 18.06 -12.32
CA PRO A 315 21.61 16.69 -12.42
C PRO A 315 22.44 15.81 -11.47
N GLN A 316 22.12 15.89 -10.18
CA GLN A 316 22.86 15.18 -9.15
C GLN A 316 22.29 13.81 -8.85
N ARG A 317 23.03 13.03 -8.05
CA ARG A 317 22.49 11.83 -7.41
C ARG A 317 21.29 12.25 -6.55
N ARG A 318 20.11 12.10 -7.12
CA ARG A 318 18.74 12.35 -6.62
C ARG A 318 18.51 12.11 -5.12
N SER A 319 19.15 11.10 -4.53
CA SER A 319 19.08 10.84 -3.08
C SER A 319 19.79 11.89 -2.21
N LEU A 320 20.84 12.54 -2.71
CA LEU A 320 21.59 13.56 -1.99
C LEU A 320 20.78 14.83 -1.76
N LEU A 321 19.94 15.24 -2.72
CA LEU A 321 19.12 16.44 -2.55
C LEU A 321 18.04 16.23 -1.48
N LEU A 322 17.38 15.07 -1.48
CA LEU A 322 16.41 14.71 -0.45
C LEU A 322 17.07 14.66 0.94
N ASP A 323 18.26 14.08 1.04
CA ASP A 323 19.02 14.01 2.30
C ASP A 323 19.57 15.39 2.71
N ALA A 324 19.92 16.28 1.77
CA ALA A 324 20.30 17.65 2.07
C ALA A 324 19.13 18.44 2.68
N ILE A 325 17.92 18.25 2.14
CA ILE A 325 16.70 18.91 2.63
C ILE A 325 16.31 18.36 4.00
N THR A 326 16.19 17.04 4.11
CA THR A 326 15.55 16.36 5.26
C THR A 326 16.54 15.78 6.28
N GLY A 327 17.84 15.97 6.05
CA GLY A 327 18.88 15.30 6.81
C GLY A 327 19.08 13.83 6.37
N PRO A 328 20.25 13.25 6.69
CA PRO A 328 20.52 11.85 6.40
C PRO A 328 19.57 10.95 7.20
N THR A 329 18.96 9.96 6.53
CA THR A 329 18.26 8.87 7.22
C THR A 329 19.26 7.85 7.74
N ALA A 330 18.92 7.09 8.78
CA ALA A 330 19.68 5.92 9.22
C ALA A 330 19.90 4.88 8.07
N LEU A 331 18.98 4.84 7.10
CA LEU A 331 19.11 4.06 5.85
C LEU A 331 20.18 4.60 4.88
N SER A 332 20.52 5.89 4.92
CA SER A 332 21.53 6.50 4.04
C SER A 332 22.96 6.09 4.42
N SER A 333 23.18 5.66 5.67
CA SER A 333 24.43 5.11 6.20
C SER A 333 24.66 3.62 5.93
N ALA A 334 23.68 2.91 5.34
CA ALA A 334 23.86 1.50 4.98
C ALA A 334 24.85 1.35 3.80
N PRO A 335 25.71 0.30 3.81
CA PRO A 335 26.76 0.14 2.81
C PRO A 335 26.20 -0.02 1.39
N ALA A 336 26.94 0.50 0.40
CA ALA A 336 26.48 0.67 -0.99
C ALA A 336 25.99 -0.61 -1.70
N TRP A 337 26.38 -1.80 -1.25
CA TRP A 337 25.90 -3.08 -1.79
C TRP A 337 24.46 -3.43 -1.36
N SER A 338 23.92 -2.76 -0.34
CA SER A 338 22.49 -2.81 0.03
C SER A 338 21.61 -1.83 -0.79
N SER A 339 22.19 -1.13 -1.78
CA SER A 339 21.53 -0.06 -2.56
C SER A 339 20.37 -0.51 -3.47
N ARG A 340 20.03 -1.80 -3.53
CA ARG A 340 18.78 -2.28 -4.16
C ARG A 340 17.52 -1.68 -3.50
N ASP A 341 17.67 -1.07 -2.32
CA ASP A 341 16.59 -0.46 -1.56
C ASP A 341 16.53 1.09 -1.69
N LYS A 342 17.41 1.72 -2.48
CA LYS A 342 17.34 3.18 -2.73
C LYS A 342 16.33 3.48 -3.84
N VAL A 343 15.14 3.89 -3.42
CA VAL A 343 14.15 4.47 -4.33
C VAL A 343 14.73 5.76 -4.91
N ASP A 344 14.82 5.81 -6.23
CA ASP A 344 15.30 6.98 -6.94
C ASP A 344 14.22 8.06 -6.98
N VAL A 345 14.50 9.25 -6.43
CA VAL A 345 13.52 10.34 -6.30
C VAL A 345 13.89 11.46 -7.27
N PRO A 346 13.19 11.64 -8.39
CA PRO A 346 13.47 12.73 -9.31
C PRO A 346 13.39 14.09 -8.62
N VAL A 347 14.31 14.99 -8.94
CA VAL A 347 14.34 16.35 -8.38
C VAL A 347 13.04 17.09 -8.68
N SER A 348 12.51 16.96 -9.90
CA SER A 348 11.21 17.53 -10.27
C SER A 348 10.08 17.07 -9.35
N LEU A 349 10.00 15.76 -9.07
CA LEU A 349 9.00 15.22 -8.17
C LEU A 349 9.17 15.73 -6.73
N LEU A 350 10.41 15.88 -6.26
CA LEU A 350 10.69 16.45 -4.94
C LEU A 350 10.26 17.92 -4.86
N LEU A 351 10.58 18.70 -5.88
CA LEU A 351 10.16 20.08 -6.01
C LEU A 351 8.64 20.20 -6.08
N GLU A 352 7.95 19.31 -6.82
CA GLU A 352 6.48 19.23 -6.87
C GLU A 352 5.90 19.01 -5.45
N GLN A 353 6.50 18.11 -4.66
CA GLN A 353 6.03 17.86 -3.29
C GLN A 353 6.35 19.00 -2.33
N LEU A 354 7.45 19.73 -2.54
CA LEU A 354 7.76 20.94 -1.76
C LEU A 354 6.68 22.00 -1.96
N GLN A 355 6.08 22.15 -3.14
CA GLN A 355 5.01 23.12 -3.40
C GLN A 355 3.79 22.95 -2.50
N LEU A 356 3.59 21.74 -1.98
CA LEU A 356 2.46 21.40 -1.11
C LEU A 356 2.69 21.83 0.35
N LEU A 357 3.87 22.32 0.71
CA LEU A 357 4.19 22.75 2.07
C LEU A 357 3.82 24.24 2.30
N PRO A 358 3.75 24.69 3.57
CA PRO A 358 3.67 26.12 3.89
C PRO A 358 4.87 26.90 3.32
N GLU A 359 4.61 28.09 2.79
CA GLU A 359 5.58 28.94 2.10
C GLU A 359 6.91 29.12 2.87
N GLU A 360 6.85 29.44 4.16
CA GLU A 360 8.01 29.61 5.03
C GLU A 360 8.90 28.36 5.07
N ARG A 361 8.29 27.16 5.06
CA ARG A 361 9.02 25.90 5.06
C ARG A 361 9.66 25.64 3.70
N ILE A 362 8.96 25.92 2.61
CA ILE A 362 9.51 25.74 1.26
C ILE A 362 10.79 26.58 1.12
N ASP A 363 10.70 27.85 1.50
CA ASP A 363 11.79 28.81 1.51
C ASP A 363 13.01 28.32 2.29
N ALA A 364 12.80 27.89 3.54
CA ALA A 364 13.88 27.40 4.39
C ALA A 364 14.52 26.13 3.82
N LEU A 365 13.71 25.19 3.33
CA LEU A 365 14.18 23.92 2.78
C LEU A 365 14.95 24.09 1.46
N LEU A 366 14.49 24.96 0.56
CA LEU A 366 15.19 25.25 -0.70
C LEU A 366 16.52 25.97 -0.46
N ARG A 367 16.56 26.95 0.45
CA ARG A 367 17.82 27.63 0.82
C ARG A 367 18.81 26.64 1.45
N LYS A 368 18.34 25.77 2.34
CA LYS A 368 19.15 24.71 2.94
C LYS A 368 19.69 23.74 1.88
N ALA A 369 18.84 23.34 0.93
CA ALA A 369 19.23 22.45 -0.16
C ALA A 369 20.31 23.06 -1.05
N ALA A 370 20.13 24.32 -1.46
CA ALA A 370 21.10 25.05 -2.27
C ALA A 370 22.42 25.26 -1.51
N ALA A 371 22.37 25.63 -0.23
CA ALA A 371 23.58 25.80 0.59
C ALA A 371 24.36 24.50 0.83
N SER A 372 23.66 23.35 0.83
CA SER A 372 24.30 22.03 0.98
C SER A 372 25.04 21.57 -0.28
N ASN A 373 24.87 22.28 -1.39
CA ASN A 373 25.41 21.87 -2.67
C ASN A 373 26.07 23.02 -3.44
N PRO A 374 27.41 23.00 -3.60
CA PRO A 374 28.16 24.09 -4.25
C PRO A 374 27.76 24.37 -5.71
N GLU A 375 27.21 23.39 -6.43
CA GLU A 375 26.82 23.55 -7.83
C GLU A 375 25.39 24.06 -8.00
N SER A 376 24.61 24.10 -6.91
CA SER A 376 23.26 24.64 -6.91
C SER A 376 23.30 26.16 -6.85
N LEU A 377 22.40 26.81 -7.56
CA LEU A 377 22.33 28.27 -7.61
C LEU A 377 21.08 28.75 -6.90
N LEU A 378 21.23 29.80 -6.10
CA LEU A 378 20.13 30.51 -5.46
C LEU A 378 20.32 32.00 -5.75
N TRP A 379 19.41 32.55 -6.55
CA TRP A 379 19.48 33.93 -7.03
C TRP A 379 18.25 34.71 -6.58
N GLU A 380 18.45 35.92 -6.09
CA GLU A 380 17.35 36.82 -5.74
C GLU A 380 16.86 37.59 -6.98
N PRO A 381 15.57 37.92 -7.10
CA PRO A 381 15.02 38.58 -8.29
C PRO A 381 15.70 39.91 -8.63
N ARG A 382 16.13 40.65 -7.60
CA ARG A 382 16.83 41.94 -7.75
C ARG A 382 18.22 41.83 -8.38
N GLU A 383 18.82 40.65 -8.34
CA GLU A 383 20.14 40.37 -8.93
C GLU A 383 20.02 39.91 -10.39
N LEU A 384 18.80 39.63 -10.85
CA LEU A 384 18.55 38.96 -12.12
C LEU A 384 18.15 39.95 -13.21
N LYS A 385 18.87 39.87 -14.32
CA LYS A 385 18.38 40.35 -15.61
C LYS A 385 17.74 39.17 -16.31
N TRP A 386 16.48 39.30 -16.70
CA TRP A 386 15.80 38.25 -17.46
C TRP A 386 15.29 38.79 -18.79
N SER A 387 15.34 37.95 -19.81
CA SER A 387 14.85 38.25 -21.14
C SER A 387 13.98 37.10 -21.64
N ALA A 388 12.91 37.42 -22.35
CA ALA A 388 12.19 36.42 -23.12
C ALA A 388 13.07 36.08 -24.33
N GLY A 389 13.54 34.83 -24.41
CA GLY A 389 14.28 34.33 -25.55
C GLY A 389 13.35 34.02 -26.72
N SER A 390 13.65 32.93 -27.44
CA SER A 390 12.66 32.37 -28.38
C SER A 390 11.40 31.92 -27.64
N SER A 391 10.32 31.64 -28.37
CA SER A 391 8.96 31.45 -27.83
C SER A 391 8.79 30.34 -26.77
N SER A 392 9.82 29.54 -26.48
CA SER A 392 9.81 28.49 -25.46
C SER A 392 10.94 28.61 -24.44
N TRP A 393 11.74 29.68 -24.47
CA TRP A 393 12.93 29.82 -23.65
C TRP A 393 12.96 31.17 -22.95
N MET A 394 13.36 31.15 -21.67
CA MET A 394 13.62 32.36 -20.90
C MET A 394 15.06 32.34 -20.42
N GLU A 395 15.79 33.41 -20.68
CA GLU A 395 17.16 33.59 -20.20
C GLU A 395 17.13 34.39 -18.89
N MET A 396 17.85 33.92 -17.87
CA MET A 396 18.06 34.63 -16.61
C MET A 396 19.57 34.75 -16.37
N VAL A 397 20.07 35.96 -16.26
CA VAL A 397 21.51 36.26 -16.19
C VAL A 397 21.85 36.90 -14.85
N ARG A 398 22.90 36.39 -14.19
CA ARG A 398 23.53 36.99 -13.01
C ARG A 398 25.05 36.95 -13.14
N GLY A 399 25.66 38.11 -13.39
CA GLY A 399 27.12 38.21 -13.57
C GLY A 399 27.58 37.42 -14.81
N GLU A 400 28.45 36.44 -14.60
CA GLU A 400 29.03 35.58 -15.64
C GLU A 400 28.27 34.25 -15.84
N GLU A 401 27.07 34.12 -15.25
CA GLU A 401 26.27 32.91 -15.34
C GLU A 401 24.88 33.19 -15.92
N ALA A 402 24.42 32.30 -16.79
CA ALA A 402 23.07 32.30 -17.32
C ALA A 402 22.34 30.98 -17.05
N LEU A 403 21.05 31.09 -16.77
CA LEU A 403 20.11 29.99 -16.68
C LEU A 403 19.06 30.14 -17.78
N TRP A 404 19.00 29.16 -18.66
CA TRP A 404 17.97 29.04 -19.69
C TRP A 404 16.86 28.12 -19.18
N ALA A 405 15.69 28.67 -18.93
CA ALA A 405 14.52 27.90 -18.51
C ALA A 405 13.67 27.53 -19.74
N HIS A 406 13.43 26.23 -19.91
CA HIS A 406 12.54 25.73 -20.96
C HIS A 406 11.09 25.84 -20.50
N VAL A 407 10.26 26.56 -21.25
CA VAL A 407 8.84 26.80 -20.95
C VAL A 407 7.97 26.08 -21.99
N PRO A 408 7.64 24.79 -21.76
CA PRO A 408 7.14 23.90 -22.82
C PRO A 408 5.70 24.17 -23.24
N SER A 409 4.96 25.01 -22.50
CA SER A 409 3.53 25.21 -22.75
C SER A 409 3.08 26.64 -22.48
N TRP A 410 1.97 27.01 -23.11
CA TRP A 410 1.30 28.28 -22.85
C TRP A 410 0.85 28.43 -21.38
N ALA A 411 0.39 27.35 -20.75
CA ALA A 411 0.03 27.36 -19.34
C ALA A 411 1.25 27.67 -18.47
N ALA A 412 2.40 27.04 -18.74
CA ALA A 412 3.65 27.34 -18.04
C ALA A 412 4.06 28.82 -18.23
N HIS A 413 3.88 29.40 -19.43
CA HIS A 413 4.09 30.83 -19.66
C HIS A 413 3.17 31.71 -18.81
N GLN A 414 1.89 31.39 -18.70
CA GLN A 414 0.94 32.16 -17.86
C GLN A 414 1.29 32.06 -16.37
N HIS A 415 1.66 30.87 -15.90
CA HIS A 415 2.13 30.68 -14.52
C HIS A 415 3.40 31.46 -14.25
N LEU A 416 4.37 31.40 -15.16
CA LEU A 416 5.63 32.13 -15.08
C LEU A 416 5.38 33.64 -15.06
N GLY A 417 4.55 34.15 -15.96
CA GLY A 417 4.16 35.56 -15.99
C GLY A 417 3.56 36.05 -14.67
N ARG A 418 2.74 35.23 -14.01
CA ARG A 418 2.23 35.54 -12.66
C ARG A 418 3.32 35.61 -11.61
N VAL A 419 4.33 34.73 -11.66
CA VAL A 419 5.47 34.81 -10.73
C VAL A 419 6.30 36.07 -10.98
N LEU A 420 6.61 36.35 -12.25
CA LEU A 420 7.43 37.50 -12.66
C LEU A 420 6.77 38.85 -12.35
N GLN A 421 5.43 38.92 -12.23
CA GLN A 421 4.74 40.13 -11.77
C GLN A 421 5.17 40.56 -10.36
N TYR A 422 5.54 39.61 -9.49
CA TYR A 422 6.04 39.90 -8.14
C TYR A 422 7.49 40.36 -8.12
N TRP A 423 8.24 40.22 -9.22
CA TRP A 423 9.63 40.65 -9.32
C TRP A 423 9.77 42.10 -9.76
N ARG A 424 8.69 42.71 -10.27
CA ARG A 424 8.73 44.13 -10.66
C ARG A 424 8.88 44.97 -9.39
N PRO A 425 9.83 45.92 -9.34
CA PRO A 425 9.90 46.86 -8.23
C PRO A 425 8.55 47.59 -8.14
N GLN A 426 7.94 47.57 -6.96
CA GLN A 426 6.75 48.38 -6.65
C GLN A 426 7.12 49.85 -6.54
#